data_AF-A0A4Y9F0N0-F1
#
_entry.id   AF-A0A4Y9F0N0-F1
#
_cell.length_a   1.000
_cell.length_b   1.000
_cell.length_c   1.000
_cell.angle_alpha   90.00
_cell.angle_beta   90.00
_cell.angle_gamma   90.00
#
_symmetry.space_group_name_H-M   'P 1'
#
loop_
_entity.id
_entity.type
_entity.pdbx_description
1 polymer ?
#
loop_
_entity_poly.entity_id
_entity_poly.type
_entity_poly.pdbx_seq_one_letter_code
_entity_poly.pdbx_strand_id
1 'polypeptide(L)'
;MTTKPQDHKVPKAEINAAKQLKFNEVEGSELLLPFSKLKASDAMRLTGRLLKTLGDEVLDNNGNIDTSNLRAAVSALDWDQAADFIDFIGDRYVADRPGWEKFNRFDNMNAVLDLVFSYAGEMGKDEN
;
A
#
# COMPACT_ATOMS: atom_id res chain seq x y z
N MET A 1 -1.80 -48.17 25.81
CA MET A 1 -1.54 -46.82 26.36
C MET A 1 -0.03 -46.72 26.48
N THR A 2 0.73 -45.84 25.81
CA THR A 2 0.48 -44.48 25.30
C THR A 2 1.38 -44.21 24.08
N THR A 3 0.81 -43.56 23.08
CA THR A 3 1.43 -43.11 21.82
C THR A 3 2.37 -41.92 22.04
N LYS A 4 3.43 -41.85 21.23
CA LYS A 4 4.44 -40.77 21.18
C LYS A 4 3.79 -39.38 21.03
N PRO A 5 4.39 -38.30 21.57
CA PRO A 5 3.92 -36.95 21.32
C PRO A 5 4.14 -36.63 19.84
N GLN A 6 3.04 -36.42 19.13
CA GLN A 6 3.04 -35.86 17.78
C GLN A 6 3.57 -34.43 17.88
N ASP A 7 4.72 -34.21 17.24
CA ASP A 7 5.16 -32.91 16.73
C ASP A 7 3.99 -32.26 16.00
N HIS A 8 3.22 -31.42 16.70
CA HIS A 8 2.26 -30.52 16.08
C HIS A 8 3.05 -29.37 15.46
N LYS A 9 3.80 -29.66 14.40
CA LYS A 9 4.10 -28.66 13.39
C LYS A 9 2.79 -28.39 12.68
N VAL A 10 2.07 -27.40 13.17
CA VAL A 10 0.91 -26.83 12.46
C VAL A 10 1.40 -26.54 11.03
N PRO A 11 0.77 -27.14 10.00
CA PRO A 11 1.17 -26.92 8.63
C PRO A 11 1.10 -25.41 8.34
N LYS A 12 2.17 -24.87 7.75
CA LYS A 12 2.29 -23.49 7.21
C LYS A 12 1.25 -23.14 6.11
N ALA A 13 0.22 -23.97 5.94
CA ALA A 13 -0.80 -23.88 4.90
C ALA A 13 -2.09 -23.17 5.35
N GLU A 14 -2.18 -22.70 6.59
CA GLU A 14 -3.38 -22.03 7.12
C GLU A 14 -3.11 -20.65 7.75
N ILE A 15 -2.03 -19.97 7.34
CA ILE A 15 -2.10 -18.51 7.38
C ILE A 15 -2.91 -18.11 6.16
N ASN A 16 -4.22 -18.04 6.41
CA ASN A 16 -5.27 -17.58 5.51
C ASN A 16 -4.74 -16.52 4.55
N ALA A 17 -5.17 -16.66 3.30
CA ALA A 17 -5.29 -15.58 2.34
C ALA A 17 -6.08 -14.41 2.95
N ALA A 18 -5.42 -13.62 3.80
CA ALA A 18 -5.76 -12.23 4.00
C ALA A 18 -5.61 -11.64 2.61
N LYS A 19 -6.75 -11.57 1.90
CA LYS A 19 -6.85 -10.88 0.62
C LYS A 19 -6.05 -9.61 0.74
N GLN A 20 -4.85 -9.60 0.14
CA GLN A 20 -4.24 -8.35 -0.23
C GLN A 20 -5.28 -7.75 -1.17
N LEU A 21 -6.02 -6.75 -0.69
CA LEU A 21 -6.92 -5.98 -1.53
C LEU A 21 -6.10 -5.58 -2.74
N LYS A 22 -6.47 -6.09 -3.90
CA LYS A 22 -5.87 -5.60 -5.14
C LYS A 22 -6.22 -4.12 -5.24
N PHE A 23 -5.33 -3.29 -5.77
CA PHE A 23 -5.56 -1.85 -5.85
C PHE A 23 -6.94 -1.52 -6.45
N ASN A 24 -7.39 -2.30 -7.44
CA ASN A 24 -8.70 -2.16 -8.08
C ASN A 24 -9.92 -2.53 -7.20
N GLU A 25 -9.70 -3.08 -6.00
CA GLU A 25 -10.73 -3.36 -4.99
C GLU A 25 -10.76 -2.28 -3.88
N VAL A 26 -9.83 -1.31 -3.91
CA VAL A 26 -9.78 -0.19 -2.96
C VAL A 26 -10.74 0.90 -3.42
N GLU A 27 -11.49 1.45 -2.46
CA GLU A 27 -12.42 2.56 -2.70
C GLU A 27 -11.68 3.77 -3.29
N GLY A 28 -12.20 4.33 -4.38
CA GLY A 28 -11.59 5.47 -5.07
C GLY A 28 -10.41 5.09 -5.97
N SER A 29 -10.13 3.82 -6.20
CA SER A 29 -9.06 3.37 -7.13
C SER A 29 -9.23 3.89 -8.56
N GLU A 30 -10.47 4.09 -9.00
CA GLU A 30 -10.82 4.69 -10.29
C GLU A 30 -10.43 6.17 -10.40
N LEU A 31 -10.20 6.85 -9.27
CA LEU A 31 -9.80 8.25 -9.23
C LEU A 31 -8.33 8.45 -9.59
N LEU A 32 -7.52 7.40 -9.54
CA LEU A 32 -6.09 7.44 -9.85
C LEU A 32 -5.77 6.85 -11.24
N LEU A 33 -4.63 7.23 -11.79
CA LEU A 33 -4.11 6.72 -13.04
C LEU A 33 -3.73 5.24 -12.88
N PRO A 34 -4.09 4.35 -13.79
CA PRO A 34 -3.60 2.97 -13.77
C PRO A 34 -2.09 2.92 -13.99
N PHE A 35 -1.39 1.96 -13.37
CA PHE A 35 0.07 1.80 -13.47
C PHE A 35 0.58 1.70 -14.90
N SER A 36 -0.20 1.10 -15.80
CA SER A 36 0.12 0.99 -17.24
C SER A 36 0.30 2.34 -17.95
N LYS A 37 -0.14 3.45 -17.33
CA LYS A 37 0.05 4.82 -17.83
C LYS A 37 1.21 5.55 -17.18
N LEU A 38 1.84 4.99 -16.14
CA LEU A 38 2.98 5.61 -15.47
C LEU A 38 4.27 5.38 -16.26
N LYS A 39 5.13 6.40 -16.29
CA LYS A 39 6.51 6.21 -16.75
C LYS A 39 7.30 5.49 -15.67
N ALA A 40 8.34 4.75 -16.06
CA ALA A 40 9.27 4.15 -15.10
C ALA A 40 9.86 5.20 -14.13
N SER A 41 10.13 6.42 -14.60
CA SER A 41 10.58 7.52 -13.74
C SER A 41 9.55 7.94 -12.69
N ASP A 42 8.27 7.82 -13.01
CA ASP A 42 7.19 8.17 -12.10
C ASP A 42 7.02 7.08 -11.05
N ALA A 43 7.17 5.82 -11.44
CA ALA A 43 7.24 4.69 -10.52
C ALA A 43 8.41 4.85 -9.54
N MET A 44 9.62 5.13 -10.02
CA MET A 44 10.78 5.37 -9.15
C MET A 44 10.56 6.52 -8.15
N ARG A 45 9.94 7.62 -8.59
CA ARG A 45 9.61 8.75 -7.69
C ARG A 45 8.59 8.37 -6.63
N LEU A 46 7.56 7.63 -7.03
CA LEU A 46 6.51 7.18 -6.11
C LEU A 46 7.09 6.20 -5.08
N THR A 47 7.94 5.26 -5.48
CA THR A 47 8.68 4.38 -4.55
C THR A 47 9.56 5.18 -3.59
N GLY A 48 10.37 6.12 -4.10
CA GLY A 48 11.24 6.94 -3.26
C GLY A 48 10.47 7.82 -2.27
N ARG A 49 9.28 8.30 -2.65
CA ARG A 49 8.39 9.05 -1.75
C ARG A 49 7.77 8.14 -0.69
N LEU A 50 7.32 6.96 -1.07
CA LEU A 50 6.79 5.97 -0.12
C LEU A 50 7.82 5.62 0.97
N LEU A 51 9.06 5.32 0.56
CA LEU A 51 10.15 5.01 1.50
C LEU A 51 10.52 6.20 2.39
N LYS A 52 10.46 7.43 1.86
CA LYS A 52 10.65 8.61 2.71
C LYS A 52 9.56 8.72 3.77
N THR A 53 8.30 8.53 3.37
CA THR A 53 7.13 8.71 4.21
C THR A 53 6.99 7.62 5.28
N LEU A 54 7.32 6.37 4.95
CA LEU A 54 7.17 5.22 5.86
C LEU A 54 8.49 4.74 6.47
N GLY A 55 9.64 5.23 6.01
CA GLY A 55 10.95 4.74 6.45
C GLY A 55 11.32 3.37 5.88
N ASP A 56 12.48 2.86 6.28
CA ASP A 56 13.00 1.56 5.79
C ASP A 56 12.26 0.35 6.39
N GLU A 57 11.38 0.57 7.36
CA GLU A 57 10.57 -0.47 8.03
C GLU A 57 9.53 -1.13 7.12
N VAL A 58 9.23 -0.51 5.98
CA VAL A 58 8.37 -1.11 4.95
C VAL A 58 9.14 -1.93 3.92
N LEU A 59 10.44 -2.14 4.11
CA LEU A 59 11.24 -3.01 3.26
C LEU A 59 11.33 -4.42 3.85
N ASP A 60 11.21 -5.43 2.99
CA ASP A 60 11.59 -6.80 3.32
C ASP A 60 13.12 -6.95 3.39
N ASN A 61 13.59 -8.13 3.79
CA ASN A 61 15.02 -8.44 3.85
C ASN A 61 15.75 -8.37 2.49
N ASN A 62 15.01 -8.22 1.39
CA ASN A 62 15.52 -8.14 0.04
C ASN A 62 15.43 -6.71 -0.52
N GLY A 63 14.98 -5.73 0.27
CA GLY A 63 14.83 -4.33 -0.15
C GLY A 63 13.58 -4.06 -1.00
N ASN A 64 12.61 -4.97 -1.02
CA ASN A 64 11.32 -4.77 -1.68
C ASN A 64 10.28 -4.25 -0.69
N ILE A 65 9.27 -3.53 -1.18
CA ILE A 65 8.18 -3.04 -0.33
C ILE A 65 7.37 -4.22 0.23
N ASP A 66 7.43 -4.42 1.54
CA ASP A 66 6.60 -5.37 2.28
C ASP A 66 5.22 -4.77 2.56
N THR A 67 4.28 -5.04 1.66
CA THR A 67 2.89 -4.59 1.82
C THR A 67 2.17 -5.19 3.03
N SER A 68 2.69 -6.25 3.67
CA SER A 68 2.10 -6.81 4.89
C SER A 68 2.36 -5.94 6.13
N ASN A 69 3.49 -5.22 6.14
CA ASN A 69 3.84 -4.27 7.19
C ASN A 69 3.33 -2.84 6.92
N LEU A 70 2.84 -2.57 5.71
CA LEU A 70 2.39 -1.25 5.29
C LEU A 70 1.32 -0.67 6.23
N ARG A 71 0.34 -1.48 6.66
CA ARG A 71 -0.72 -1.02 7.57
C ARG A 71 -0.18 -0.64 8.96
N ALA A 72 0.82 -1.37 9.44
CA ALA A 72 1.47 -1.06 10.71
C ALA A 72 2.32 0.21 10.59
N ALA A 73 3.07 0.36 9.50
CA ALA A 73 3.86 1.56 9.19
C ALA A 73 2.96 2.81 9.03
N VAL A 74 1.79 2.65 8.39
CA VAL A 74 0.78 3.73 8.29
C VAL A 74 0.28 4.18 9.67
N SER A 75 0.22 3.27 10.65
CA SER A 75 -0.18 3.62 12.02
C SER A 75 0.92 4.36 12.81
N ALA A 76 2.18 4.27 12.36
CA ALA A 76 3.33 4.94 12.93
C ALA A 76 3.71 6.24 12.19
N LEU A 77 2.88 6.66 11.23
CA LEU A 77 3.17 7.78 10.35
C LEU A 77 3.38 9.11 11.09
N ASP A 78 4.37 9.83 10.59
CA ASP A 78 4.42 11.28 10.71
C ASP A 78 3.31 11.89 9.84
N TRP A 79 2.33 12.53 10.48
CA TRP A 79 1.14 13.07 9.82
C TRP A 79 1.45 14.14 8.78
N ASP A 80 2.52 14.92 8.96
CA ASP A 80 2.94 15.91 7.96
C ASP A 80 3.47 15.21 6.70
N GLN A 81 4.22 14.12 6.86
CA GLN A 81 4.71 13.33 5.72
C GLN A 81 3.61 12.54 5.02
N ALA A 82 2.59 12.12 5.75
CA ALA A 82 1.39 11.51 5.18
C ALA A 82 0.61 12.54 4.34
N ALA A 83 0.43 13.76 4.84
CA ALA A 83 -0.20 14.84 4.10
C ALA A 83 0.57 15.20 2.81
N ASP A 84 1.88 15.40 2.92
CA ASP A 84 2.76 15.63 1.76
C ASP A 84 2.65 14.52 0.70
N PHE A 85 2.47 13.27 1.14
CA PHE A 85 2.31 12.13 0.26
C PHE A 85 0.96 12.13 -0.46
N ILE A 86 -0.12 12.42 0.26
CA ILE A 86 -1.47 12.59 -0.32
C ILE A 86 -1.47 13.69 -1.37
N ASP A 87 -0.86 14.85 -1.08
CA ASP A 87 -0.75 15.96 -2.02
C ASP A 87 0.11 15.60 -3.24
N PHE A 88 1.23 14.91 -3.03
CA PHE A 88 2.07 14.41 -4.11
C PHE A 88 1.30 13.50 -5.08
N ILE A 89 0.44 12.61 -4.56
CA ILE A 89 -0.46 11.78 -5.36
C ILE A 89 -1.50 12.63 -6.07
N GLY A 90 -2.18 13.48 -5.30
CA GLY A 90 -3.23 14.39 -5.77
C GLY A 90 -2.82 15.21 -6.98
N ASP A 91 -1.57 15.69 -6.97
CA ASP A 91 -1.01 16.52 -8.03
C ASP A 91 -0.69 15.77 -9.32
N ARG A 92 -0.26 14.50 -9.23
CA ARG A 92 0.44 13.80 -10.31
C ARG A 92 -0.30 12.60 -10.88
N TYR A 93 -1.04 11.89 -10.04
CA TYR A 93 -1.58 10.57 -10.39
C TYR A 93 -3.09 10.52 -10.35
N VAL A 94 -3.78 11.65 -10.17
CA VAL A 94 -5.24 11.71 -10.22
C VAL A 94 -5.72 11.73 -11.68
N ALA A 95 -6.60 10.80 -12.02
CA ALA A 95 -7.29 10.71 -13.30
C ALA A 95 -8.59 11.55 -13.33
N ASP A 96 -9.32 11.59 -12.21
CA ASP A 96 -10.54 12.40 -12.03
C ASP A 96 -10.34 13.41 -10.89
N ARG A 97 -9.98 14.65 -11.25
CA ARG A 97 -9.70 15.70 -10.26
C ARG A 97 -10.94 16.15 -9.48
N PRO A 98 -12.10 16.41 -10.11
CA PRO A 98 -13.35 16.65 -9.37
C PRO A 98 -13.75 15.52 -8.43
N GLY A 99 -13.56 14.25 -8.84
CA GLY A 99 -13.80 13.09 -7.99
C GLY A 99 -12.86 13.04 -6.80
N TRP A 100 -11.56 13.23 -7.05
CA TRP A 100 -10.53 13.30 -6.01
C TRP A 100 -10.80 14.41 -4.99
N GLU A 101 -11.20 15.61 -5.40
CA GLU A 101 -11.50 16.69 -4.46
C GLU A 101 -12.73 16.42 -3.59
N LYS A 102 -13.65 15.55 -4.02
CA LYS A 102 -14.79 15.11 -3.19
C LYS A 102 -14.39 13.97 -2.27
N PHE A 103 -13.52 13.09 -2.74
CA PHE A 103 -13.03 11.93 -2.00
C PHE A 103 -11.99 12.29 -0.93
N ASN A 104 -11.05 13.18 -1.25
CA ASN A 104 -9.98 13.63 -0.38
C ASN A 104 -10.48 14.70 0.61
N ARG A 105 -11.25 14.25 1.59
CA ARG A 105 -11.85 15.07 2.65
C ARG A 105 -11.61 14.43 4.01
N PHE A 106 -11.70 15.25 5.06
CA PHE A 106 -11.41 14.81 6.43
C PHE A 106 -12.33 13.67 6.91
N ASP A 107 -13.60 13.70 6.52
CA ASP A 107 -14.58 12.64 6.81
C ASP A 107 -14.26 11.31 6.12
N ASN A 108 -13.38 11.33 5.10
CA ASN A 108 -12.94 10.15 4.37
C ASN A 108 -11.43 9.86 4.51
N MET A 109 -10.76 10.46 5.51
CA MET A 109 -9.30 10.41 5.66
C MET A 109 -8.72 8.99 5.66
N ASN A 110 -9.38 8.03 6.32
CA ASN A 110 -8.89 6.65 6.36
C ASN A 110 -8.91 5.98 4.98
N ALA A 111 -9.98 6.19 4.20
CA ALA A 111 -10.07 5.65 2.84
C ALA A 111 -9.06 6.30 1.91
N VAL A 112 -8.77 7.60 2.09
CA VAL A 112 -7.69 8.30 1.36
C VAL A 112 -6.34 7.68 1.65
N LEU A 113 -6.02 7.46 2.93
CA LEU A 113 -4.75 6.82 3.32
C LEU A 113 -4.65 5.41 2.73
N ASP A 114 -5.69 4.59 2.90
CA ASP A 114 -5.73 3.23 2.33
C ASP A 114 -5.53 3.25 0.81
N LEU A 115 -6.16 4.19 0.10
CA LEU A 115 -6.04 4.36 -1.34
C LEU A 115 -4.61 4.74 -1.77
N VAL A 116 -4.04 5.81 -1.20
CA VAL A 116 -2.71 6.30 -1.64
C VAL A 116 -1.60 5.32 -1.31
N PHE A 117 -1.67 4.63 -0.17
CA PHE A 117 -0.65 3.66 0.23
C PHE A 117 -0.80 2.35 -0.53
N SER A 118 -2.03 1.90 -0.80
CA SER A 118 -2.25 0.73 -1.66
C SER A 118 -1.78 0.98 -3.09
N TYR A 119 -2.02 2.19 -3.62
CA TYR A 119 -1.51 2.60 -4.94
C TYR A 119 0.02 2.56 -5.00
N ALA A 120 0.70 3.08 -3.98
CA ALA A 120 2.16 3.07 -3.98
C ALA A 120 2.75 1.66 -3.73
N GLY A 121 2.08 0.86 -2.90
CA GLY A 121 2.52 -0.50 -2.54
C GLY A 121 2.35 -1.54 -3.65
N GLU A 122 1.47 -1.30 -4.64
CA GLU A 122 1.31 -2.22 -5.77
C GLU A 122 2.45 -2.17 -6.79
N MET A 123 3.28 -1.13 -6.79
CA MET A 123 4.39 -1.01 -7.75
C MET A 123 5.51 -2.06 -7.58
N GLY A 124 5.45 -2.90 -6.54
CA GLY A 124 6.33 -4.06 -6.37
C GLY A 124 5.69 -5.41 -6.71
N LYS A 125 4.43 -5.45 -7.17
CA LYS A 125 3.65 -6.69 -7.33
C LYS A 125 3.48 -7.19 -8.77
N ASP A 126 3.76 -6.34 -9.76
CA ASP A 126 3.55 -6.67 -11.17
C ASP A 126 4.77 -7.34 -11.87
N GLU A 127 5.80 -7.76 -11.11
CA GLU A 127 6.98 -8.45 -11.66
C GLU A 127 6.91 -10.00 -11.69
N ASN A 128 5.71 -10.61 -11.74
CA ASN A 128 5.58 -12.06 -11.98
C ASN A 128 4.56 -12.43 -13.07
#